data_AF-A0A1Q7S555-F1
#
_entry.id   AF-A0A1Q7S555-F1
#
_cell.length_a   1.000
_cell.length_b   1.000
_cell.length_c   1.000
_cell.angle_alpha   90.00
_cell.angle_beta   90.00
_cell.angle_gamma   90.00
#
_symmetry.space_group_name_H-M   'P 1'
#
loop_
_entity.id
_entity.type
_entity.pdbx_description
1 polymer ?
#
loop_
_entity_poly.entity_id
_entity_poly.type
_entity_poly.pdbx_seq_one_letter_code
_entity_poly.pdbx_strand_id
1 'polypeptide(L)' 'MFPLGTRVRLNTGESAEVVELNPQYPLRPVVKVHKDQHGLSLKEARTLDLSKSSLVHVTEIVQDGQ' A
#
# COMPACT_ATOMS: atom_id res chain seq x y z
N MET A 1 -6.97 2.87 -10.82
CA MET A 1 -7.20 3.68 -9.61
C MET A 1 -7.34 2.73 -8.45
N PHE A 2 -6.71 3.00 -7.31
CA PHE A 2 -6.84 2.17 -6.11
C PHE A 2 -7.83 2.84 -5.15
N PRO A 3 -9.02 2.28 -4.90
CA PRO A 3 -9.99 2.86 -3.98
C PRO A 3 -9.43 2.95 -2.55
N LEU A 4 -9.93 3.92 -1.77
CA LEU A 4 -9.68 3.99 -0.33
C LEU A 4 -10.11 2.67 0.35
N GLY A 5 -9.34 2.23 1.34
CA GLY A 5 -9.56 0.97 2.06
C GLY A 5 -9.11 -0.28 1.31
N THR A 6 -8.65 -0.16 0.06
CA THR A 6 -8.14 -1.32 -0.69
C THR A 6 -6.85 -1.82 -0.06
N ARG A 7 -6.79 -3.11 0.29
CA ARG A 7 -5.53 -3.76 0.64
C ARG A 7 -4.74 -4.08 -0.61
N VAL A 8 -3.45 -3.77 -0.58
CA VAL A 8 -2.52 -3.90 -1.70
C VAL A 8 -1.22 -4.52 -1.22
N ARG A 9 -0.55 -5.23 -2.12
CA ARG A 9 0.83 -5.67 -1.94
C ARG A 9 1.75 -4.73 -2.70
N LEU A 10 2.85 -4.37 -2.06
CA LEU A 10 3.91 -3.56 -2.66
C LEU A 10 4.96 -4.49 -3.30
N ASN A 11 5.74 -3.97 -4.24
CA ASN A 11 6.86 -4.70 -4.87
C ASN A 11 7.96 -5.11 -3.89
N THR A 12 8.00 -4.49 -2.71
CA THR A 12 8.85 -4.89 -1.58
C THR A 12 8.36 -6.16 -0.87
N GLY A 13 7.16 -6.66 -1.19
CA GLY A 13 6.49 -7.76 -0.49
C GLY A 13 5.60 -7.31 0.68
N GLU A 14 5.73 -6.05 1.11
CA GLU A 14 4.93 -5.45 2.18
C GLU A 14 3.43 -5.44 1.83
N SER A 15 2.57 -5.56 2.85
CA SER A 15 1.12 -5.41 2.69
C SER A 15 0.64 -4.11 3.31
N ALA A 16 -0.16 -3.35 2.55
CA ALA A 16 -0.61 -2.02 2.92
C ALA A 16 -2.08 -1.79 2.57
N GLU A 17 -2.69 -0.78 3.18
CA GLU A 17 -4.04 -0.31 2.89
C GLU A 17 -3.99 1.09 2.28
N VAL A 18 -4.80 1.35 1.26
CA VAL A 18 -4.89 2.69 0.65
C VAL A 18 -5.64 3.64 1.59
N VAL A 19 -4.95 4.67 2.10
CA VAL A 19 -5.51 5.62 3.07
C VAL A 19 -5.72 7.02 2.49
N GLU A 20 -5.06 7.35 1.38
CA GLU A 20 -5.29 8.61 0.66
C GLU A 20 -5.15 8.40 -0.84
N LEU A 21 -6.03 9.03 -1.61
CA LEU A 21 -5.92 9.09 -3.06
C LEU A 21 -5.03 10.27 -3.44
N ASN A 22 -4.19 10.10 -4.45
CA ASN A 22 -3.46 11.21 -5.06
C ASN A 22 -4.12 11.57 -6.40
N PRO A 23 -4.88 12.69 -6.50
CA PRO A 23 -5.59 13.06 -7.72
C PRO A 23 -4.65 13.36 -8.90
N GLN A 24 -3.43 13.84 -8.61
CA GLN A 24 -2.42 14.10 -9.64
C GLN A 24 -1.84 12.79 -10.19
N TYR A 25 -1.74 11.76 -9.35
CA TYR A 25 -1.20 10.46 -9.72
C TYR A 25 -2.08 9.31 -9.17
N PRO A 26 -3.19 8.96 -9.85
CA PRO A 26 -4.16 7.98 -9.33
C PRO A 26 -3.64 6.54 -9.12
N LEU A 27 -2.45 6.23 -9.63
CA LEU A 27 -1.73 4.96 -9.43
C LEU A 27 -0.64 5.04 -8.35
N ARG A 28 -0.48 6.21 -7.72
CA ARG A 28 0.48 6.51 -6.65
C ARG A 28 -0.26 7.04 -5.41
N PRO A 29 -1.17 6.25 -4.81
CA PRO A 29 -1.86 6.64 -3.59
C PRO A 29 -0.90 6.73 -2.39
N VAL A 30 -1.38 7.29 -1.29
CA VAL A 30 -0.75 7.11 0.02
C VAL A 30 -1.30 5.84 0.65
N VAL A 31 -0.40 4.99 1.14
CA VAL A 31 -0.74 3.70 1.73
C VAL A 31 -0.25 3.61 3.17
N LYS A 32 -0.96 2.86 4.01
CA LYS A 32 -0.57 2.53 5.36
C LYS A 32 -0.11 1.08 5.40
N VAL A 33 1.17 0.85 5.67
CA VAL A 33 1.78 -0.48 5.71
C VAL A 33 1.47 -1.13 7.05
N HIS A 34 0.92 -2.35 7.00
CA HIS A 34 0.54 -3.13 8.18
C HIS A 34 1.41 -4.37 8.36
N LYS A 35 1.92 -4.94 7.26
CA LYS A 35 2.80 -6.11 7.28
C LYS A 35 4.09 -5.83 6.53
N ASP A 36 5.19 -6.32 7.07
CA ASP A 36 6.51 -6.25 6.43
C ASP A 36 6.60 -7.17 5.21
N GLN A 37 7.77 -7.21 4.58
CA GLN A 37 8.07 -8.06 3.41
C GLN A 37 7.94 -9.57 3.67
N HIS A 38 7.99 -10.00 4.93
CA HIS A 38 7.85 -11.40 5.34
C HIS A 38 6.40 -11.74 5.73
N GLY A 39 5.48 -10.78 5.64
CA GLY A 39 4.09 -10.93 6.05
C GLY A 39 3.86 -10.82 7.55
N LEU A 40 4.86 -10.40 8.33
CA LEU A 40 4.73 -10.17 9.77
C LEU A 40 4.09 -8.81 10.02
N SER A 41 3.11 -8.77 10.92
CA SER A 41 2.48 -7.51 11.33
C SER A 41 3.50 -6.58 11.97
N LEU A 42 3.54 -5.34 11.50
CA LEU A 42 4.34 -4.29 12.09
C LEU A 42 3.78 -3.92 13.46
N LYS A 43 4.65 -3.67 14.45
CA LYS A 43 4.25 -3.17 15.77
C LYS A 43 3.53 -1.82 15.66
N GLU A 44 4.01 -0.99 14.75
CA GLU A 44 3.40 0.28 14.39
C GLU A 44 3.25 0.37 12.88
N ALA A 45 2.03 0.63 12.42
CA ALA A 45 1.77 0.83 11.01
C ALA A 45 2.37 2.16 10.55
N ARG A 46 3.02 2.17 9.39
CA ARG A 46 3.65 3.37 8.82
C ARG A 46 2.94 3.84 7.57
N THR A 47 2.86 5.16 7.38
CA THR A 47 2.29 5.75 6.17
C THR A 47 3.38 5.99 5.13
N LEU A 48 3.11 5.61 3.89
CA LEU A 48 4.01 5.76 2.75
C LEU A 48 3.28 6.43 1.58
N ASP A 49 3.78 7.58 1.15
CA ASP A 49 3.34 8.26 -0.06
C ASP A 49 4.09 7.69 -1.27
N LEU A 50 3.40 6.91 -2.10
CA LEU A 50 4.02 6.27 -3.26
C LEU A 50 4.44 7.28 -4.34
N SER A 51 3.89 8.49 -4.33
CA SER A 51 4.31 9.53 -5.28
C SER A 51 5.71 10.09 -4.97
N LYS A 52 6.15 10.00 -3.71
CA LYS A 52 7.49 10.41 -3.26
C LYS A 52 8.55 9.33 -3.41
N SER A 53 8.15 8.08 -3.68
CA SER A 53 9.06 6.95 -3.85
C SER A 53 8.88 6.31 -5.22
N SER A 54 9.80 6.58 -6.15
CA SER A 54 9.74 6.03 -7.50
C SER A 54 9.98 4.52 -7.56
N LEU A 55 10.66 3.96 -6.55
CA LEU A 55 11.04 2.55 -6.49
C LEU A 55 9.94 1.65 -5.92
N VAL A 56 8.98 2.21 -5.19
CA VAL A 56 7.94 1.44 -4.50
C VAL A 56 6.62 1.63 -5.23
N HIS A 57 5.99 0.53 -5.63
CA HIS A 57 4.69 0.56 -6.28
C HIS A 57 3.83 -0.64 -5.89
N VAL A 58 2.52 -0.51 -6.10
CA VAL A 58 1.57 -1.62 -5.94
C VAL A 58 1.82 -2.67 -7.02
N THR A 59 1.92 -3.93 -6.63
CA THR A 59 1.99 -5.08 -7.54
C THR A 59 0.65 -5.78 -7.65
N GLU A 60 -0.10 -5.89 -6.54
CA GLU A 60 -1.29 -6.73 -6.45
C GLU A 60 -2.34 -6.06 -5.55
N ILE A 61 -3.62 -6.25 -5.87
CA ILE A 61 -4.73 -5.97 -4.95
C ILE A 61 -4.96 -7.24 -4.14
N VAL A 62 -4.90 -7.12 -2.82
CA VAL A 62 -5.16 -8.22 -1.89
C VAL A 62 -6.65 -8.18 -1.56
N GLN A 63 -7.40 -9.20 -1.99
CA GLN A 63 -8.74 -9.41 -1.49
C GLN A 63 -8.62 -10.05 -0.12
N ASP A 64 -9.18 -9.43 0.92
CA ASP A 64 -9.45 -10.13 2.18
C ASP A 64 -10.57 -11.13 1.91
N GLY A 65 -10.19 -12.27 1.34
CA GLY A 65 -11.05 -13.43 1.25
C GLY A 65 -10.89 -14.23 2.54
N GLN A 66 -11.81 -14.05 3.48
CA GLN A 66 -12.63 -15.11 4.10
C GLN A 66 -13.37 -14.60 5.33
#